data_AF-A0A940BTZ0-F1
#
_entry.id   AF-A0A940BTZ0-F1
#
_cell.length_a   1.000
_cell.length_b   1.000
_cell.length_c   1.000
_cell.angle_alpha   90.00
_cell.angle_beta   90.00
_cell.angle_gamma   90.00
#
_symmetry.space_group_name_H-M   'P 1'
#
loop_
_entity.id
_entity.type
_entity.pdbx_description
1 polymer ?
#
loop_
_entity_poly.entity_id
_entity_poly.type
_entity_poly.pdbx_seq_one_letter_code
_entity_poly.pdbx_strand_id
1 'polypeptide(L)'
;MYGAILGDIIGSPYEFDKGDKTRDFPLFGKDSKFTDDTVMTVAVAEALMNAKGQSDGQIKAELIRSMRQWGGKYPGAGYGGSFREWLKSDDPKPYNSFGNGSAMRVSAAGWLYDTTEETRRAARLTAEVTHSHREGIKGAEATASAIFLARNDHTKEEIKEYIIKEFHYDLSRTCDEIRPAYKHDETCQKTVPEAITAFLEGESFEDVIRTAVSLGGDCDTLACIAGSIAEAFYGVPAALMTECRKRVTDDIKAVIDRFDAARGRAGGNAVIESAISEFKAGKNEKNFAAVLEAIRVRMHEKGQFFIPCRAPQAAVDMIDPGTVKVGDTVTAKEELHFKLETLHTNDGKTWLCAVTSENEMNKCRNEHPLSSICTDIYEFLKFCRTAKEDGVVINPWGEYFTLSKDAIKLIFDFDKPENKIYFEVGDITKLRVDAIVNAANRTLLGGGGVDGAIHRAAGPGLLEECRKLNGCGTGEAKITGGYRLSAKYVIHTVGPVYRAGDAKCRDQLRDCYFNSLELAKKHDIHTIAFPAISTGVYGYPKQEAAEIALKTVSGWLHGNPDYGMAVVMCCYDEEMKKIYQSAVDELSAGKDKK
;
A
#
# COMPACT_ATOMS: atom_id res chain seq x y z
N MET A 1 4.60 13.70 -3.64
CA MET A 1 3.19 14.07 -3.51
C MET A 1 2.85 14.54 -2.10
N TYR A 2 3.21 13.81 -1.02
CA TYR A 2 2.89 14.23 0.34
C TYR A 2 3.43 15.62 0.70
N GLY A 3 4.64 15.96 0.23
CA GLY A 3 5.27 17.24 0.48
C GLY A 3 4.50 18.41 -0.13
N ALA A 4 4.00 18.24 -1.36
CA ALA A 4 3.14 19.24 -2.01
C ALA A 4 1.84 19.46 -1.23
N ILE A 5 1.14 18.37 -0.90
CA ILE A 5 -0.15 18.42 -0.18
C ILE A 5 0.02 19.00 1.24
N LEU A 6 1.09 18.61 1.95
CA LEU A 6 1.39 19.16 3.27
C LEU A 6 1.74 20.65 3.19
N GLY A 7 2.52 21.06 2.19
CA GLY A 7 2.85 22.46 1.97
C GLY A 7 1.60 23.31 1.77
N ASP A 8 0.71 22.89 0.87
CA ASP A 8 -0.60 23.51 0.66
C ASP A 8 -1.41 23.60 1.97
N ILE A 9 -1.67 22.48 2.64
CA ILE A 9 -2.47 22.42 3.87
C ILE A 9 -1.90 23.31 4.99
N ILE A 10 -0.57 23.32 5.14
CA ILE A 10 0.12 24.08 6.21
C ILE A 10 0.17 25.56 5.85
N GLY A 11 0.34 25.90 4.57
CA GLY A 11 0.43 27.29 4.07
C GLY A 11 -0.92 28.00 3.97
N SER A 12 -2.01 27.29 3.70
CA SER A 12 -3.32 27.88 3.42
C SER A 12 -3.90 28.84 4.48
N PRO A 13 -3.68 28.67 5.80
CA PRO A 13 -4.14 29.66 6.78
C PRO A 13 -3.40 31.01 6.69
N TYR A 14 -2.19 31.02 6.10
CA TYR A 14 -1.27 32.16 6.10
C TYR A 14 -1.27 32.93 4.77
N GLU A 15 -1.94 32.39 3.74
CA GLU A 15 -2.15 33.03 2.44
C GLU A 15 -2.72 34.46 2.60
N PHE A 16 -2.33 35.39 1.72
CA PHE A 16 -2.62 36.82 1.79
C PHE A 16 -2.02 37.54 3.01
N ASP A 17 -0.84 37.11 3.46
CA ASP A 17 -0.15 37.68 4.63
C ASP A 17 -1.00 37.66 5.92
N LYS A 18 -1.84 36.63 6.12
CA LYS A 18 -2.71 36.52 7.30
C LYS A 18 -1.98 36.17 8.61
N GLY A 19 -0.66 35.99 8.58
CA GLY A 19 0.18 35.71 9.75
C GLY A 19 1.38 36.65 9.90
N ASP A 20 2.15 36.46 10.98
CA ASP A 20 3.23 37.37 11.40
C ASP A 20 4.57 37.18 10.63
N LYS A 21 4.57 36.42 9.52
CA LYS A 21 5.78 36.09 8.76
C LYS A 21 6.92 35.57 9.66
N THR A 22 6.60 34.57 10.47
CA THR A 22 7.52 33.92 11.41
C THR A 22 7.67 32.44 11.06
N ARG A 23 8.76 31.82 11.52
CA ARG A 23 8.94 30.35 11.47
C ARG A 23 8.27 29.64 12.65
N ASP A 24 7.98 30.38 13.72
CA ASP A 24 7.33 29.86 14.92
C ASP A 24 5.81 29.99 14.81
N PHE A 25 5.18 28.91 14.37
CA PHE A 25 3.73 28.80 14.22
C PHE A 25 3.29 27.33 14.33
N PRO A 26 2.03 27.04 14.72
CA PRO A 26 1.51 25.69 14.67
C PRO A 26 1.33 25.24 13.21
N LEU A 27 1.94 24.10 12.84
CA LEU A 27 1.82 23.56 11.47
C LEU A 27 0.36 23.27 11.09
N PHE A 28 -0.46 22.87 12.06
CA PHE A 28 -1.84 22.49 11.82
C PHE A 28 -2.79 23.24 12.75
N GLY A 29 -3.80 23.88 12.15
CA GLY A 29 -4.93 24.49 12.82
C GLY A 29 -6.28 24.01 12.29
N LYS A 30 -7.35 24.67 12.75
CA LYS A 30 -8.72 24.43 12.28
C LYS A 30 -8.90 24.82 10.80
N ASP A 31 -8.14 25.82 10.36
CA ASP A 31 -8.22 26.38 9.01
C ASP A 31 -7.22 25.76 8.03
N SER A 32 -6.31 24.90 8.51
CA SER A 32 -5.36 24.15 7.67
C SER A 32 -6.11 23.10 6.83
N LYS A 33 -6.43 23.47 5.59
CA LYS A 33 -7.17 22.66 4.62
C LYS A 33 -6.44 22.68 3.28
N PHE A 34 -6.65 21.65 2.48
CA PHE A 34 -6.11 21.61 1.13
C PHE A 34 -6.88 22.57 0.22
N THR A 35 -6.19 23.10 -0.79
CA THR A 35 -6.72 24.08 -1.77
C THR A 35 -6.67 23.51 -3.19
N ASP A 36 -6.76 24.35 -4.22
CA ASP A 36 -6.62 23.91 -5.60
C ASP A 36 -5.25 23.33 -5.93
N ASP A 37 -4.21 23.68 -5.19
CA ASP A 37 -2.86 23.12 -5.29
C ASP A 37 -2.87 21.60 -5.14
N THR A 38 -3.46 21.10 -4.05
CA THR A 38 -3.63 19.66 -3.83
C THR A 38 -4.54 19.04 -4.88
N VAL A 39 -5.69 19.67 -5.19
CA VAL A 39 -6.65 19.08 -6.13
C VAL A 39 -6.02 18.93 -7.52
N MET A 40 -5.26 19.92 -7.97
CA MET A 40 -4.57 19.87 -9.25
C MET A 40 -3.32 18.99 -9.22
N THR A 41 -2.59 18.92 -8.11
CA THR A 41 -1.51 17.94 -7.92
C THR A 41 -2.02 16.51 -8.11
N VAL A 42 -3.16 16.19 -7.50
CA VAL A 42 -3.81 14.87 -7.60
C VAL A 42 -4.26 14.60 -9.03
N ALA A 43 -4.91 15.57 -9.68
CA ALA A 43 -5.38 15.43 -11.05
C ALA A 43 -4.23 15.20 -12.05
N VAL A 44 -3.15 15.97 -11.93
CA VAL A 44 -1.96 15.80 -12.78
C VAL A 44 -1.32 14.44 -12.56
N ALA A 45 -1.19 13.99 -11.32
CA ALA A 45 -0.63 12.67 -11.03
C ALA A 45 -1.47 11.53 -11.61
N GLU A 46 -2.79 11.59 -11.45
CA GLU A 46 -3.70 10.62 -12.05
C GLU A 46 -3.54 10.57 -13.57
N ALA A 47 -3.51 11.73 -14.23
CA ALA A 47 -3.38 11.82 -15.68
C ALA A 47 -2.06 11.23 -16.18
N LEU A 48 -0.94 11.59 -15.56
CA LEU A 48 0.38 11.08 -15.97
C LEU A 48 0.50 9.56 -15.75
N MET A 49 -0.08 9.02 -14.67
CA MET A 49 -0.15 7.57 -14.45
C MET A 49 -1.00 6.85 -15.50
N ASN A 50 -2.15 7.42 -15.88
CA ASN A 50 -3.05 6.82 -16.86
C ASN A 50 -2.50 6.89 -18.29
N ALA A 51 -1.75 7.94 -18.61
CA ALA A 51 -1.20 8.19 -19.94
C ALA A 51 0.25 7.69 -20.13
N LYS A 52 0.74 6.81 -19.25
CA LYS A 52 2.11 6.28 -19.33
C LYS A 52 2.36 5.61 -20.69
N GLY A 53 3.44 6.00 -21.36
CA GLY A 53 3.82 5.48 -22.69
C GLY A 53 2.99 5.99 -23.87
N GLN A 54 2.11 6.99 -23.66
CA GLN A 54 1.31 7.59 -24.72
C GLN A 54 2.01 8.81 -25.37
N SER A 55 1.48 9.26 -26.51
CA SER A 55 1.95 10.46 -27.21
C SER A 55 1.61 11.76 -26.46
N ASP A 56 2.33 12.85 -26.74
CA ASP A 56 2.11 14.18 -26.14
C ASP A 56 0.64 14.65 -26.23
N GLY A 57 0.00 14.40 -27.38
CA GLY A 57 -1.40 14.77 -27.60
C GLY A 57 -2.37 13.99 -26.71
N GLN A 58 -2.09 12.70 -26.49
CA GLN A 58 -2.90 11.85 -25.61
C GLN A 58 -2.68 12.20 -24.14
N ILE A 59 -1.43 12.47 -23.73
CA ILE A 59 -1.11 12.95 -22.38
C ILE A 59 -1.84 14.27 -22.09
N LYS A 60 -1.81 15.23 -23.02
CA LYS A 60 -2.54 16.50 -22.89
C LYS A 60 -4.06 16.29 -22.79
N ALA A 61 -4.63 15.40 -23.59
CA ALA A 61 -6.05 15.09 -23.53
C ALA A 61 -6.44 14.50 -22.16
N GLU A 62 -5.62 13.58 -21.63
CA GLU A 62 -5.85 12.97 -20.32
C GLU A 62 -5.67 13.97 -19.17
N LEU A 63 -4.69 14.88 -19.26
CA LEU A 63 -4.51 16.00 -18.32
C LEU A 63 -5.75 16.88 -18.28
N ILE A 64 -6.27 17.30 -19.44
CA ILE A 64 -7.49 18.11 -19.54
C ILE A 64 -8.68 17.38 -18.90
N ARG A 65 -8.84 16.10 -19.23
CA ARG A 65 -9.93 15.26 -18.72
C ARG A 65 -9.88 15.15 -17.19
N SER A 66 -8.74 14.76 -16.64
CA SER A 66 -8.58 14.57 -15.19
C SER A 66 -8.71 15.90 -14.43
N MET A 67 -8.04 16.98 -14.89
CA MET A 67 -8.13 18.29 -14.24
C MET A 67 -9.56 18.84 -14.21
N ARG A 68 -10.34 18.69 -15.29
CA ARG A 68 -11.75 19.08 -15.29
C ARG A 68 -12.61 18.20 -14.37
N GLN A 69 -12.35 16.90 -14.35
CA GLN A 69 -13.06 15.97 -13.47
C GLN A 69 -12.85 16.32 -11.99
N TRP A 70 -11.60 16.52 -11.57
CA TRP A 70 -11.26 16.89 -10.20
C TRP A 70 -11.69 18.31 -9.85
N GLY A 71 -11.51 19.27 -10.76
CA GLY A 71 -11.96 20.65 -10.57
C GLY A 71 -13.48 20.78 -10.44
N GLY A 72 -14.24 20.00 -11.22
CA GLY A 72 -15.70 19.92 -11.08
C GLY A 72 -16.15 19.24 -9.79
N LYS A 73 -15.34 18.31 -9.25
CA LYS A 73 -15.61 17.63 -7.98
C LYS A 73 -15.35 18.53 -6.77
N TYR A 74 -14.36 19.43 -6.85
CA TYR A 74 -13.97 20.35 -5.78
C TYR A 74 -14.09 21.82 -6.19
N PRO A 75 -15.28 22.33 -6.58
CA PRO A 75 -15.42 23.65 -7.19
C PRO A 75 -15.05 24.83 -6.28
N GLY A 76 -14.98 24.61 -4.96
CA GLY A 76 -14.63 25.61 -3.94
C GLY A 76 -13.19 25.51 -3.42
N ALA A 77 -12.28 24.86 -4.14
CA ALA A 77 -10.92 24.60 -3.66
C ALA A 77 -10.01 25.84 -3.62
N GLY A 78 -10.27 26.87 -4.43
CA GLY A 78 -9.48 28.11 -4.43
C GLY A 78 -9.36 28.77 -5.80
N TYR A 79 -9.13 27.99 -6.86
CA TYR A 79 -8.99 28.33 -8.28
C TYR A 79 -9.03 29.82 -8.67
N GLY A 80 -7.97 30.31 -9.29
CA GLY A 80 -7.95 31.63 -9.94
C GLY A 80 -9.04 31.83 -11.01
N GLY A 81 -9.41 33.09 -11.27
CA GLY A 81 -10.55 33.47 -12.12
C GLY A 81 -10.53 32.84 -13.52
N SER A 82 -9.46 33.06 -14.28
CA SER A 82 -9.31 32.50 -15.63
C SER A 82 -9.26 30.97 -15.65
N PHE A 83 -8.73 30.35 -14.58
CA PHE A 83 -8.70 28.89 -14.48
C PHE A 83 -10.08 28.31 -14.20
N ARG A 84 -10.95 28.99 -13.43
CA ARG A 84 -12.36 28.59 -13.28
C ARG A 84 -13.11 28.62 -14.60
N GLU A 85 -12.84 29.62 -15.45
CA GLU A 85 -13.43 29.68 -16.80
C GLU A 85 -12.94 28.51 -17.66
N TRP A 86 -11.64 28.21 -17.60
CA TRP A 86 -11.05 27.05 -18.27
C TRP A 86 -11.71 25.73 -17.82
N LEU A 87 -11.93 25.53 -16.52
CA LEU A 87 -12.58 24.31 -15.99
C LEU A 87 -14.01 24.13 -16.50
N LYS A 88 -14.74 25.24 -16.69
CA LYS A 88 -16.15 25.26 -17.14
C LYS A 88 -16.30 25.19 -18.67
N SER A 89 -15.25 25.45 -19.44
CA SER A 89 -15.32 25.44 -20.91
C SER A 89 -15.54 24.02 -21.46
N ASP A 90 -16.40 23.88 -22.46
CA ASP A 90 -16.63 22.61 -23.16
C ASP A 90 -15.38 22.12 -23.90
N ASP A 91 -14.66 23.05 -24.55
CA ASP A 91 -13.38 22.84 -25.24
C ASP A 91 -12.32 23.80 -24.67
N PRO A 92 -11.69 23.46 -23.53
CA PRO A 92 -10.76 24.35 -22.85
C PRO A 92 -9.47 24.52 -23.67
N LYS A 93 -9.08 25.77 -23.91
CA LYS A 93 -7.82 26.11 -24.57
C LYS A 93 -6.84 26.69 -23.56
N PRO A 94 -5.52 26.40 -23.69
CA PRO A 94 -4.55 27.11 -22.88
C PRO A 94 -4.63 28.61 -23.14
N TYR A 95 -4.43 29.37 -22.07
CA TYR A 95 -4.39 30.82 -22.11
C TYR A 95 -2.98 31.27 -21.75
N ASN A 96 -2.59 32.47 -22.19
CA ASN A 96 -1.22 32.99 -22.08
C ASN A 96 -0.86 33.41 -20.63
N SER A 97 -1.08 32.51 -19.67
CA SER A 97 -0.83 32.70 -18.24
C SER A 97 0.61 32.42 -17.87
N PHE A 98 1.17 33.33 -17.08
CA PHE A 98 2.47 33.21 -16.40
C PHE A 98 2.31 32.92 -14.89
N GLY A 99 1.10 32.56 -14.45
CA GLY A 99 0.81 32.23 -13.06
C GLY A 99 1.57 31.02 -12.54
N ASN A 100 1.76 30.94 -11.23
CA ASN A 100 2.41 29.84 -10.51
C ASN A 100 1.57 28.54 -10.45
N GLY A 101 0.31 28.59 -10.88
CA GLY A 101 -0.58 27.44 -10.95
C GLY A 101 -0.12 26.30 -11.86
N SER A 102 0.85 26.54 -12.75
CA SER A 102 1.56 25.48 -13.48
C SER A 102 2.59 24.75 -12.61
N ALA A 103 3.30 25.47 -11.75
CA ALA A 103 4.35 24.94 -10.87
C ALA A 103 3.77 24.22 -9.64
N MET A 104 2.69 24.74 -9.05
CA MET A 104 2.08 24.19 -7.81
C MET A 104 1.65 22.72 -7.93
N ARG A 105 1.34 22.26 -9.16
CA ARG A 105 0.77 20.93 -9.42
C ARG A 105 1.69 19.96 -10.15
N VAL A 106 2.91 20.38 -10.46
CA VAL A 106 3.82 19.63 -11.35
C VAL A 106 4.55 18.49 -10.66
N SER A 107 4.42 18.36 -9.33
CA SER A 107 5.26 17.49 -8.53
C SER A 107 5.32 16.05 -9.04
N ALA A 108 4.22 15.50 -9.56
CA ALA A 108 4.16 14.16 -10.14
C ALA A 108 5.14 13.95 -11.31
N ALA A 109 5.33 14.95 -12.17
CA ALA A 109 6.29 14.86 -13.28
C ALA A 109 7.74 14.73 -12.77
N GLY A 110 8.07 15.36 -11.64
CA GLY A 110 9.39 15.22 -11.00
C GLY A 110 9.70 13.81 -10.50
N TRP A 111 8.67 12.98 -10.26
CA TRP A 111 8.82 11.62 -9.72
C TRP A 111 8.72 10.50 -10.76
N LEU A 112 7.87 10.64 -11.78
CA LEU A 112 7.43 9.51 -12.62
C LEU A 112 8.35 9.17 -13.81
N TYR A 113 9.41 9.95 -14.05
CA TYR A 113 10.26 9.83 -15.24
C TYR A 113 11.73 9.74 -14.88
N ASP A 114 12.49 8.87 -15.56
CA ASP A 114 13.84 8.46 -15.14
C ASP A 114 14.96 9.36 -15.67
N THR A 115 14.64 10.34 -16.52
CA THR A 115 15.61 11.29 -17.06
C THR A 115 15.15 12.73 -16.87
N THR A 116 16.11 13.65 -16.79
CA THR A 116 15.81 15.09 -16.73
C THR A 116 15.06 15.57 -17.96
N GLU A 117 15.37 15.01 -19.15
CA GLU A 117 14.70 15.36 -20.40
C GLU A 117 13.21 14.97 -20.38
N GLU A 118 12.89 13.72 -20.03
CA GLU A 118 11.51 13.26 -19.93
C GLU A 118 10.75 13.95 -18.80
N THR A 119 11.42 14.23 -17.67
CA THR A 119 10.85 15.02 -16.57
C THR A 119 10.43 16.40 -17.05
N ARG A 120 11.31 17.13 -17.74
CA ARG A 120 11.00 18.47 -18.28
C ARG A 120 9.92 18.40 -19.36
N ARG A 121 9.99 17.42 -20.26
CA ARG A 121 8.95 17.19 -21.28
C ARG A 121 7.59 17.01 -20.61
N ALA A 122 7.48 16.11 -19.64
CA ALA A 122 6.23 15.88 -18.93
C ALA A 122 5.75 17.15 -18.20
N ALA A 123 6.63 17.82 -17.47
CA ALA A 123 6.33 19.08 -16.77
C ALA A 123 5.77 20.14 -17.73
N ARG A 124 6.39 20.32 -18.89
CA ARG A 124 5.92 21.21 -19.96
C ARG A 124 4.51 20.85 -20.41
N LEU A 125 4.22 19.57 -20.69
CA LEU A 125 2.89 19.13 -21.09
C LEU A 125 1.83 19.46 -20.03
N THR A 126 2.15 19.34 -18.73
CA THR A 126 1.23 19.70 -17.63
C THR A 126 0.95 21.21 -17.53
N ALA A 127 1.90 22.05 -17.96
CA ALA A 127 1.73 23.49 -18.01
C ALA A 127 0.94 23.91 -19.26
N GLU A 128 1.33 23.41 -20.43
CA GLU A 128 0.82 23.81 -21.75
C GLU A 128 -0.68 23.58 -21.97
N VAL A 129 -1.35 22.78 -21.14
CA VAL A 129 -2.81 22.63 -21.17
C VAL A 129 -3.57 23.87 -20.66
N THR A 130 -2.88 24.77 -19.95
CA THR A 130 -3.48 25.98 -19.33
C THR A 130 -2.60 27.23 -19.42
N HIS A 131 -1.29 27.09 -19.23
CA HIS A 131 -0.29 28.16 -19.16
C HIS A 131 0.59 28.09 -20.40
N SER A 132 0.21 28.79 -21.47
CA SER A 132 1.01 28.83 -22.71
C SER A 132 2.08 29.92 -22.71
N HIS A 133 2.18 30.74 -21.65
CA HIS A 133 3.26 31.70 -21.51
C HIS A 133 4.56 31.01 -21.11
N ARG A 134 5.70 31.47 -21.65
CA ARG A 134 7.02 30.84 -21.38
C ARG A 134 7.34 30.75 -19.89
N GLU A 135 6.98 31.78 -19.12
CA GLU A 135 7.30 31.84 -17.69
C GLU A 135 6.48 30.83 -16.86
N GLY A 136 5.23 30.55 -17.27
CA GLY A 136 4.42 29.49 -16.66
C GLY A 136 5.00 28.10 -16.93
N ILE A 137 5.44 27.84 -18.17
CA ILE A 137 6.12 26.60 -18.54
C ILE A 137 7.45 26.47 -17.77
N LYS A 138 8.23 27.55 -17.74
CA LYS A 138 9.53 27.62 -17.04
C LYS A 138 9.39 27.30 -15.54
N GLY A 139 8.38 27.83 -14.87
CA GLY A 139 8.13 27.51 -13.46
C GLY A 139 7.83 26.04 -13.20
N ALA A 140 7.05 25.40 -14.07
CA ALA A 140 6.74 23.98 -14.00
C ALA A 140 7.98 23.10 -14.25
N GLU A 141 8.74 23.40 -15.31
CA GLU A 141 9.98 22.67 -15.63
C GLU A 141 11.03 22.83 -14.51
N ALA A 142 11.23 24.04 -13.99
CA ALA A 142 12.18 24.29 -12.90
C ALA A 142 11.83 23.52 -11.62
N THR A 143 10.56 23.55 -11.23
CA THR A 143 10.08 22.83 -10.04
C THR A 143 10.26 21.31 -10.22
N ALA A 144 9.85 20.76 -11.36
CA ALA A 144 10.00 19.33 -11.65
C ALA A 144 11.47 18.90 -11.71
N SER A 145 12.34 19.74 -12.30
CA SER A 145 13.78 19.50 -12.32
C SER A 145 14.40 19.52 -10.91
N ALA A 146 14.01 20.47 -10.05
CA ALA A 146 14.49 20.49 -8.67
C ALA A 146 14.10 19.21 -7.90
N ILE A 147 12.86 18.74 -8.06
CA ILE A 147 12.37 17.47 -7.48
C ILE A 147 13.18 16.29 -8.03
N PHE A 148 13.40 16.24 -9.35
CA PHE A 148 14.15 15.16 -9.99
C PHE A 148 15.59 15.10 -9.50
N LEU A 149 16.29 16.23 -9.44
CA LEU A 149 17.66 16.27 -8.97
C LEU A 149 17.75 15.90 -7.48
N ALA A 150 16.83 16.42 -6.66
CA ALA A 150 16.76 16.11 -5.23
C ALA A 150 16.58 14.61 -4.96
N ARG A 151 15.70 13.91 -5.69
CA ARG A 151 15.52 12.46 -5.51
C ARG A 151 16.62 11.59 -6.14
N ASN A 152 17.57 12.20 -6.85
CA ASN A 152 18.74 11.54 -7.43
C ASN A 152 20.02 12.01 -6.72
N ASP A 153 19.94 12.23 -5.40
CA ASP A 153 21.06 12.48 -4.49
C ASP A 153 21.96 13.69 -4.85
N HIS A 154 21.46 14.65 -5.64
CA HIS A 154 22.18 15.89 -5.90
C HIS A 154 22.16 16.79 -4.66
N THR A 155 23.28 17.45 -4.39
CA THR A 155 23.41 18.45 -3.33
C THR A 155 22.56 19.70 -3.62
N LYS A 156 22.27 20.48 -2.58
CA LYS A 156 21.55 21.74 -2.72
C LYS A 156 22.29 22.73 -3.61
N GLU A 157 23.62 22.76 -3.53
CA GLU A 157 24.48 23.58 -4.38
C GLU A 157 24.34 23.17 -5.85
N GLU A 158 24.40 21.88 -6.18
CA GLU A 158 24.21 21.39 -7.55
C GLU A 158 22.80 21.71 -8.09
N ILE A 159 21.77 21.57 -7.26
CA ILE A 159 20.40 21.95 -7.63
C ILE A 159 20.33 23.46 -7.89
N LYS A 160 20.90 24.30 -7.01
CA LYS A 160 20.95 25.76 -7.16
C LYS A 160 21.65 26.15 -8.47
N GLU A 161 22.82 25.59 -8.74
CA GLU A 161 23.59 25.85 -9.95
C GLU A 161 22.82 25.46 -11.21
N TYR A 162 22.20 24.27 -11.22
CA TYR A 162 21.36 23.83 -12.33
C TYR A 162 20.20 24.80 -12.58
N ILE A 163 19.49 25.21 -11.53
CA ILE A 163 18.33 26.11 -11.67
C ILE A 163 18.74 27.49 -12.20
N ILE A 164 19.85 28.07 -11.69
CA ILE A 164 20.37 29.35 -12.17
C ILE A 164 20.79 29.24 -13.65
N LYS A 165 21.50 28.16 -14.00
CA LYS A 165 22.04 27.96 -15.35
C LYS A 165 20.94 27.73 -16.39
N GLU A 166 20.00 26.84 -16.10
CA GLU A 166 19.00 26.38 -17.08
C GLU A 166 17.75 27.26 -17.13
N PHE A 167 17.33 27.84 -16.00
CA PHE A 167 16.09 28.61 -15.91
C PHE A 167 16.30 30.10 -15.60
N HIS A 168 17.55 30.52 -15.35
CA HIS A 168 17.91 31.92 -15.09
C HIS A 168 17.11 32.56 -13.95
N TYR A 169 16.74 31.76 -12.94
CA TYR A 169 16.19 32.30 -11.70
C TYR A 169 17.29 32.90 -10.83
N ASP A 170 16.99 34.02 -10.20
CA ASP A 170 17.87 34.65 -9.22
C ASP A 170 17.63 34.03 -7.84
N LEU A 171 18.61 33.23 -7.38
CA LEU A 171 18.63 32.56 -6.08
C LEU A 171 19.75 33.13 -5.19
N SER A 172 20.13 34.39 -5.40
CA SER A 172 21.22 35.04 -4.65
C SER A 172 20.79 35.61 -3.30
N ARG A 173 19.53 36.01 -3.16
CA ARG A 173 18.95 36.58 -1.93
C ARG A 173 18.63 35.49 -0.92
N THR A 174 18.79 35.81 0.36
CA THR A 174 18.35 34.94 1.47
C THR A 174 16.86 35.09 1.77
N CYS A 175 16.26 34.13 2.48
CA CYS A 175 14.86 34.27 2.93
C CYS A 175 14.68 35.48 3.84
N ASP A 176 15.69 35.81 4.67
CA ASP A 176 15.67 37.00 5.53
C ASP A 176 15.67 38.31 4.73
N GLU A 177 16.35 38.36 3.59
CA GLU A 177 16.33 39.50 2.67
C GLU A 177 15.02 39.60 1.87
N ILE A 178 14.40 38.46 1.55
CA ILE A 178 13.14 38.39 0.79
C ILE A 178 11.94 38.78 1.67
N ARG A 179 11.87 38.25 2.89
CA ARG A 179 10.70 38.30 3.79
C ARG A 179 10.09 39.69 4.01
N PRO A 180 10.86 40.78 4.22
CA PRO A 180 10.27 42.09 4.54
C PRO A 180 9.45 42.70 3.39
N ALA A 181 9.84 42.44 2.15
CA ALA A 181 9.22 43.03 0.95
C ALA A 181 8.29 42.07 0.22
N TYR A 182 8.33 40.77 0.54
CA TYR A 182 7.51 39.75 -0.12
C TYR A 182 6.03 39.95 0.19
N LYS A 183 5.17 39.77 -0.81
CA LYS A 183 3.72 39.96 -0.77
C LYS A 183 3.05 38.95 -1.67
N HIS A 184 1.72 38.84 -1.57
CA HIS A 184 0.92 37.95 -2.43
C HIS A 184 1.20 38.24 -3.90
N ASP A 185 1.72 37.26 -4.62
CA ASP A 185 2.06 37.34 -6.03
C ASP A 185 1.88 35.96 -6.67
N GLU A 186 0.90 35.83 -7.55
CA GLU A 186 0.52 34.56 -8.16
C GLU A 186 1.39 34.22 -9.39
N THR A 187 2.53 34.88 -9.61
CA THR A 187 3.38 34.64 -10.79
C THR A 187 4.47 33.61 -10.52
N CYS A 188 4.81 32.82 -11.55
CA CYS A 188 5.94 31.88 -11.47
C CYS A 188 7.24 32.61 -11.09
N GLN A 189 7.48 33.80 -11.64
CA GLN A 189 8.72 34.56 -11.48
C GLN A 189 8.96 35.08 -10.06
N LYS A 190 7.92 35.14 -9.23
CA LYS A 190 7.97 35.63 -7.85
C LYS A 190 7.65 34.55 -6.82
N THR A 191 7.19 33.38 -7.24
CA THR A 191 6.87 32.27 -6.33
C THR A 191 7.90 31.16 -6.40
N VAL A 192 8.27 30.74 -7.63
CA VAL A 192 9.16 29.60 -7.84
C VAL A 192 10.57 29.83 -7.31
N PRO A 193 11.27 30.95 -7.61
CA PRO A 193 12.59 31.19 -7.05
C PRO A 193 12.58 31.21 -5.52
N GLU A 194 11.56 31.82 -4.92
CA GLU A 194 11.39 32.01 -3.48
C GLU A 194 11.10 30.68 -2.77
N ALA A 195 10.29 29.80 -3.37
CA ALA A 195 10.09 28.44 -2.89
C ALA A 195 11.38 27.62 -2.94
N ILE A 196 12.16 27.76 -4.00
CA ILE A 196 13.47 27.10 -4.15
C ILE A 196 14.46 27.65 -3.13
N THR A 197 14.51 28.96 -2.90
CA THR A 197 15.36 29.57 -1.85
C THR A 197 14.99 29.05 -0.47
N ALA A 198 13.70 28.92 -0.14
CA ALA A 198 13.26 28.34 1.12
C ALA A 198 13.71 26.87 1.28
N PHE A 199 13.66 26.08 0.20
CA PHE A 199 14.22 24.73 0.18
C PHE A 199 15.75 24.73 0.39
N LEU A 200 16.47 25.64 -0.26
CA LEU A 200 17.92 25.72 -0.16
C LEU A 200 18.37 26.07 1.27
N GLU A 201 17.65 26.94 1.98
CA GLU A 201 17.99 27.32 3.35
C GLU A 201 17.50 26.36 4.44
N GLY A 202 16.35 25.70 4.26
CA GLY A 202 15.77 24.86 5.32
C GLY A 202 16.54 23.56 5.56
N GLU A 203 16.75 23.14 6.80
CA GLU A 203 17.63 22.00 7.13
C GLU A 203 16.92 20.64 7.24
N SER A 204 15.59 20.64 7.19
CA SER A 204 14.75 19.45 7.25
C SER A 204 13.43 19.69 6.51
N PHE A 205 12.63 18.64 6.29
CA PHE A 205 11.31 18.77 5.67
C PHE A 205 10.43 19.82 6.37
N GLU A 206 10.28 19.71 7.70
CA GLU A 206 9.48 20.68 8.48
C GLU A 206 10.09 22.09 8.40
N ASP A 207 11.41 22.18 8.46
CA ASP A 207 12.09 23.47 8.44
C ASP A 207 11.95 24.21 7.10
N VAL A 208 11.96 23.48 5.99
CA VAL A 208 11.66 24.04 4.66
C VAL A 208 10.24 24.59 4.60
N ILE A 209 9.25 23.86 5.13
CA ILE A 209 7.86 24.33 5.18
C ILE A 209 7.75 25.60 6.03
N ARG A 210 8.37 25.61 7.22
CA ARG A 210 8.38 26.79 8.10
C ARG A 210 9.03 27.99 7.45
N THR A 211 10.15 27.76 6.76
CA THR A 211 10.88 28.81 6.04
C THR A 211 10.04 29.38 4.91
N ALA A 212 9.41 28.53 4.10
CA ALA A 212 8.51 28.95 3.03
C ALA A 212 7.32 29.77 3.57
N VAL A 213 6.55 29.26 4.53
CA VAL A 213 5.42 29.98 5.12
C VAL A 213 5.86 31.30 5.77
N SER A 214 7.07 31.35 6.36
CA SER A 214 7.58 32.59 6.96
C SER A 214 7.77 33.73 5.97
N LEU A 215 7.87 33.47 4.66
CA LEU A 215 7.97 34.53 3.65
C LEU A 215 6.64 35.29 3.49
N GLY A 216 5.49 34.67 3.81
CA GLY A 216 4.16 35.24 3.57
C GLY A 216 3.72 35.14 2.11
N GLY A 217 2.77 35.98 1.71
CA GLY A 217 2.24 36.06 0.35
C GLY A 217 1.32 34.90 0.00
N ASP A 218 1.62 34.26 -1.13
CA ASP A 218 0.88 33.11 -1.67
C ASP A 218 1.35 31.81 -0.99
N CYS A 219 1.09 31.72 0.32
CA CYS A 219 1.77 30.78 1.23
C CYS A 219 1.49 29.31 0.94
N ASP A 220 0.26 28.97 0.60
CA ASP A 220 -0.11 27.62 0.18
C ASP A 220 0.69 27.19 -1.05
N THR A 221 0.71 27.98 -2.13
CA THR A 221 1.48 27.64 -3.33
C THR A 221 2.98 27.66 -3.12
N LEU A 222 3.50 28.66 -2.42
CA LEU A 222 4.92 28.74 -2.06
C LEU A 222 5.37 27.51 -1.26
N ALA A 223 4.62 27.13 -0.22
CA ALA A 223 4.92 25.98 0.62
C ALA A 223 4.66 24.65 -0.10
N CYS A 224 3.67 24.57 -0.98
CA CYS A 224 3.40 23.41 -1.83
C CYS A 224 4.60 23.11 -2.73
N ILE A 225 5.14 24.12 -3.42
CA ILE A 225 6.32 23.96 -4.28
C ILE A 225 7.54 23.57 -3.43
N ALA A 226 7.85 24.33 -2.37
CA ALA A 226 9.00 24.05 -1.51
C ALA A 226 8.92 22.67 -0.86
N GLY A 227 7.74 22.30 -0.35
CA GLY A 227 7.46 21.01 0.26
C GLY A 227 7.60 19.85 -0.71
N SER A 228 7.24 20.04 -1.98
CA SER A 228 7.41 19.00 -3.01
C SER A 228 8.88 18.68 -3.30
N ILE A 229 9.76 19.69 -3.27
CA ILE A 229 11.21 19.53 -3.41
C ILE A 229 11.79 18.93 -2.12
N ALA A 230 11.34 19.41 -0.96
CA ALA A 230 11.76 18.89 0.34
C ALA A 230 11.43 17.41 0.54
N GLU A 231 10.26 16.93 0.08
CA GLU A 231 9.93 15.49 0.10
C GLU A 231 10.95 14.67 -0.70
N ALA A 232 11.41 15.19 -1.84
CA ALA A 232 12.38 14.49 -2.68
C ALA A 232 13.77 14.43 -2.03
N PHE A 233 14.16 15.47 -1.31
CA PHE A 233 15.48 15.57 -0.70
C PHE A 233 15.56 14.94 0.70
N TYR A 234 14.57 15.17 1.56
CA TYR A 234 14.57 14.78 2.97
C TYR A 234 13.65 13.60 3.29
N GLY A 235 12.73 13.26 2.38
CA GLY A 235 11.56 12.45 2.72
C GLY A 235 10.55 13.23 3.56
N VAL A 236 9.49 12.55 4.02
CA VAL A 236 8.44 13.14 4.87
C VAL A 236 8.31 12.30 6.14
N PRO A 237 8.37 12.91 7.34
CA PRO A 237 8.12 12.21 8.59
C PRO A 237 6.76 11.49 8.61
N ALA A 238 6.73 10.24 9.11
CA ALA A 238 5.52 9.40 9.12
C ALA A 238 4.34 10.03 9.87
N ALA A 239 4.61 10.81 10.93
CA ALA A 239 3.59 11.55 11.66
C ALA A 239 2.89 12.59 10.78
N LEU A 240 3.64 13.29 9.92
CA LEU A 240 3.09 14.28 8.98
C LEU A 240 2.33 13.61 7.84
N MET A 241 2.79 12.45 7.34
CA MET A 241 2.02 11.66 6.37
C MET A 241 0.68 11.20 6.97
N THR A 242 0.68 10.74 8.22
CA THR A 242 -0.53 10.31 8.94
C THR A 242 -1.51 11.48 9.09
N GLU A 243 -1.02 12.66 9.47
CA GLU A 243 -1.85 13.84 9.61
C GLU A 243 -2.39 14.34 8.26
N CYS A 244 -1.57 14.32 7.21
CA CYS A 244 -2.00 14.61 5.84
C CYS A 244 -3.18 13.72 5.42
N ARG A 245 -3.08 12.40 5.65
CA ARG A 245 -4.17 11.45 5.34
C ARG A 245 -5.46 11.70 6.13
N LYS A 246 -5.42 12.34 7.29
CA LYS A 246 -6.65 12.72 8.02
C LYS A 246 -7.34 13.94 7.43
N ARG A 247 -6.60 14.78 6.70
CA ARG A 247 -7.06 16.08 6.19
C ARG A 247 -7.51 16.04 4.74
N VAL A 248 -7.21 14.96 4.02
CA VAL A 248 -7.68 14.74 2.65
C VAL A 248 -8.81 13.70 2.60
N THR A 249 -9.58 13.74 1.52
CA THR A 249 -10.71 12.85 1.25
C THR A 249 -10.25 11.48 0.73
N ASP A 250 -11.11 10.46 0.82
CA ASP A 250 -10.73 9.07 0.49
C ASP A 250 -10.38 8.85 -0.99
N ASP A 251 -10.96 9.62 -1.89
CA ASP A 251 -10.60 9.64 -3.30
C ASP A 251 -9.20 10.22 -3.54
N ILE A 252 -8.82 11.29 -2.83
CA ILE A 252 -7.45 11.83 -2.87
C ILE A 252 -6.47 10.78 -2.32
N LYS A 253 -6.81 10.11 -1.20
CA LYS A 253 -6.01 8.99 -0.66
C LYS A 253 -5.79 7.89 -1.69
N ALA A 254 -6.84 7.52 -2.44
CA ALA A 254 -6.73 6.48 -3.47
C ALA A 254 -5.74 6.87 -4.59
N VAL A 255 -5.69 8.14 -4.98
CA VAL A 255 -4.68 8.59 -5.96
C VAL A 255 -3.29 8.63 -5.35
N ILE A 256 -3.14 9.06 -4.10
CA ILE A 256 -1.86 9.00 -3.37
C ILE A 256 -1.34 7.56 -3.34
N ASP A 257 -2.18 6.60 -2.99
CA ASP A 257 -1.81 5.18 -2.89
C ASP A 257 -1.40 4.61 -4.26
N ARG A 258 -2.15 4.96 -5.32
CA ARG A 258 -1.78 4.60 -6.71
C ARG A 258 -0.48 5.24 -7.13
N PHE A 259 -0.27 6.51 -6.79
CA PHE A 259 0.94 7.24 -7.13
C PHE A 259 2.16 6.69 -6.43
N ASP A 260 2.05 6.35 -5.15
CA ASP A 260 3.08 5.63 -4.39
C ASP A 260 3.43 4.31 -5.09
N ALA A 261 2.45 3.50 -5.50
CA ALA A 261 2.71 2.30 -6.27
C ALA A 261 3.42 2.60 -7.62
N ALA A 262 3.01 3.66 -8.33
CA ALA A 262 3.52 4.00 -9.67
C ALA A 262 4.93 4.59 -9.70
N ARG A 263 5.35 5.36 -8.68
CA ARG A 263 6.73 5.88 -8.54
C ARG A 263 7.76 4.79 -8.23
N GLY A 264 7.39 3.52 -8.34
CA GLY A 264 8.25 2.43 -7.94
C GLY A 264 8.50 2.42 -6.43
N ARG A 265 7.56 2.86 -5.57
CA ARG A 265 7.53 2.41 -4.15
C ARG A 265 7.06 0.95 -4.01
N ALA A 266 7.39 0.14 -5.01
CA ALA A 266 8.04 -1.15 -4.76
C ALA A 266 9.34 -0.99 -3.92
N GLY A 267 10.04 0.15 -4.00
CA GLY A 267 11.12 0.59 -3.12
C GLY A 267 10.65 1.63 -2.11
N GLY A 268 10.32 1.18 -0.90
CA GLY A 268 9.83 2.04 0.18
C GLY A 268 10.17 1.47 1.54
N ASN A 269 11.31 0.79 1.64
CA ASN A 269 11.75 0.21 2.89
C ASN A 269 12.55 1.22 3.74
N ALA A 270 12.51 2.52 3.41
CA ALA A 270 13.10 3.58 4.24
C ALA A 270 12.54 3.60 5.68
N VAL A 271 11.27 3.19 5.85
CA VAL A 271 10.69 2.96 7.19
C VAL A 271 11.36 1.79 7.92
N ILE A 272 11.72 0.73 7.19
CA ILE A 272 12.50 -0.40 7.71
C ILE A 272 13.92 0.08 8.04
N GLU A 273 14.57 0.83 7.14
CA GLU A 273 15.92 1.38 7.35
C GLU A 273 15.98 2.33 8.56
N SER A 274 14.99 3.23 8.69
CA SER A 274 14.88 4.15 9.83
C SER A 274 14.69 3.39 11.14
N ALA A 275 13.80 2.39 11.17
CA ALA A 275 13.58 1.55 12.34
C ALA A 275 14.85 0.75 12.70
N ILE A 276 15.58 0.24 11.70
CA ILE A 276 16.87 -0.43 11.92
C ILE A 276 17.89 0.54 12.52
N SER A 277 17.97 1.76 12.00
CA SER A 277 18.87 2.80 12.51
C SER A 277 18.58 3.13 13.97
N GLU A 278 17.30 3.32 14.32
CA GLU A 278 16.85 3.54 15.70
C GLU A 278 17.15 2.36 16.62
N PHE A 279 16.97 1.12 16.15
CA PHE A 279 17.34 -0.08 16.89
C PHE A 279 18.86 -0.19 17.11
N LYS A 280 19.67 0.19 16.12
CA LYS A 280 21.14 0.23 16.27
C LYS A 280 21.58 1.28 17.28
N ALA A 281 20.95 2.45 17.26
CA ALA A 281 21.18 3.51 18.25
C ALA A 281 20.71 3.12 19.66
N GLY A 282 19.61 2.37 19.76
CA GLY A 282 19.01 1.92 21.02
C GLY A 282 18.53 0.47 20.96
N LYS A 283 19.39 -0.48 21.35
CA LYS A 283 19.14 -1.93 21.30
C LYS A 283 18.21 -2.41 22.42
N ASN A 284 16.95 -1.98 22.38
CA ASN A 284 15.91 -2.34 23.35
C ASN A 284 14.71 -3.02 22.66
N GLU A 285 13.82 -3.63 23.45
CA GLU A 285 12.66 -4.37 22.96
C GLU A 285 11.69 -3.49 22.16
N LYS A 286 11.51 -2.22 22.56
CA LYS A 286 10.62 -1.28 21.87
C LYS A 286 11.11 -1.03 20.44
N ASN A 287 12.40 -0.76 20.26
CA ASN A 287 12.98 -0.49 18.95
C ASN A 287 13.05 -1.76 18.10
N PHE A 288 13.28 -2.93 18.72
CA PHE A 288 13.17 -4.21 18.03
C PHE A 288 11.75 -4.45 17.48
N ALA A 289 10.72 -4.21 18.30
CA ALA A 289 9.33 -4.30 17.88
C ALA A 289 9.00 -3.30 16.76
N ALA A 290 9.56 -2.09 16.80
CA ALA A 290 9.40 -1.09 15.74
C ALA A 290 9.96 -1.57 14.39
N VAL A 291 11.09 -2.31 14.38
CA VAL A 291 11.61 -2.93 13.15
C VAL A 291 10.66 -4.00 12.61
N LEU A 292 10.15 -4.88 13.47
CA LEU A 292 9.20 -5.92 13.05
C LEU A 292 7.92 -5.29 12.48
N GLU A 293 7.42 -4.24 13.13
CA GLU A 293 6.24 -3.50 12.68
C GLU A 293 6.49 -2.80 11.34
N ALA A 294 7.65 -2.16 11.15
CA ALA A 294 8.00 -1.54 9.87
C ALA A 294 8.02 -2.57 8.73
N ILE A 295 8.60 -3.76 8.97
CA ILE A 295 8.59 -4.87 8.01
C ILE A 295 7.16 -5.35 7.74
N ARG A 296 6.34 -5.50 8.78
CA ARG A 296 4.94 -5.94 8.68
C ARG A 296 4.09 -4.95 7.89
N VAL A 297 4.19 -3.66 8.17
CA VAL A 297 3.49 -2.60 7.43
C VAL A 297 3.86 -2.66 5.95
N ARG A 298 5.16 -2.74 5.64
CA ARG A 298 5.62 -2.87 4.25
C ARG A 298 5.15 -4.16 3.59
N MET A 299 5.09 -5.27 4.33
CA MET A 299 4.53 -6.52 3.83
C MET A 299 3.07 -6.37 3.39
N HIS A 300 2.23 -5.68 4.17
CA HIS A 300 0.82 -5.39 3.82
C HIS A 300 0.66 -4.42 2.65
N GLU A 301 1.58 -3.46 2.54
CA GLU A 301 1.63 -2.51 1.44
C GLU A 301 2.27 -3.07 0.16
N LYS A 302 2.49 -4.40 0.09
CA LYS A 302 3.17 -5.09 -1.03
C LYS A 302 4.56 -4.52 -1.33
N GLY A 303 5.28 -4.15 -0.28
CA GLY A 303 6.68 -3.79 -0.37
C GLY A 303 7.53 -4.95 -0.83
N GLN A 304 8.64 -4.63 -1.49
CA GLN A 304 9.53 -5.63 -2.09
C GLN A 304 10.91 -5.57 -1.45
N PHE A 305 11.58 -6.71 -1.41
CA PHE A 305 13.02 -6.79 -1.19
C PHE A 305 13.72 -7.05 -2.51
N PHE A 306 14.94 -6.54 -2.63
CA PHE A 306 15.88 -7.02 -3.63
C PHE A 306 16.69 -8.14 -2.99
N ILE A 307 16.66 -9.32 -3.60
CA ILE A 307 17.36 -10.51 -3.12
C ILE A 307 18.63 -10.65 -3.93
N PRO A 308 19.82 -10.42 -3.32
CA PRO A 308 21.08 -10.60 -4.01
C PRO A 308 21.24 -12.06 -4.43
N CYS A 309 21.62 -12.28 -5.69
CA CYS A 309 21.76 -13.60 -6.25
C CYS A 309 22.86 -13.65 -7.32
N ARG A 310 23.39 -14.84 -7.56
CA ARG A 310 24.29 -15.13 -8.65
C ARG A 310 23.51 -15.79 -9.78
N ALA A 311 23.52 -15.13 -10.94
CA ALA A 311 22.96 -15.69 -12.15
C ALA A 311 23.82 -16.89 -12.62
N PRO A 312 23.20 -17.96 -13.15
CA PRO A 312 23.95 -19.02 -13.79
C PRO A 312 24.59 -18.49 -15.08
N GLN A 313 25.73 -19.06 -15.51
CA GLN A 313 26.44 -18.63 -16.72
C GLN A 313 25.53 -18.63 -17.96
N ALA A 314 24.66 -19.63 -18.07
CA ALA A 314 23.66 -19.70 -19.14
C ALA A 314 22.75 -18.46 -19.23
N ALA A 315 22.41 -17.83 -18.10
CA ALA A 315 21.63 -16.59 -18.09
C ALA A 315 22.46 -15.38 -18.54
N VAL A 316 23.76 -15.38 -18.24
CA VAL A 316 24.69 -14.31 -18.66
C VAL A 316 24.94 -14.39 -20.16
N ASP A 317 25.18 -15.60 -20.69
CA ASP A 317 25.46 -15.85 -22.11
C ASP A 317 24.27 -15.49 -23.02
N MET A 318 23.06 -15.42 -22.45
CA MET A 318 21.85 -15.00 -23.15
C MET A 318 21.76 -13.49 -23.38
N ILE A 319 22.54 -12.68 -22.65
CA ILE A 319 22.54 -11.21 -22.74
C ILE A 319 23.88 -10.78 -23.31
N ASP A 320 23.98 -10.79 -24.65
CA ASP A 320 25.14 -10.26 -25.35
C ASP A 320 24.98 -8.73 -25.58
N PRO A 321 25.83 -7.89 -24.98
CA PRO A 321 25.75 -6.43 -25.11
C PRO A 321 25.90 -5.92 -26.55
N GLY A 322 26.46 -6.73 -27.46
CA GLY A 322 26.59 -6.39 -28.88
C GLY A 322 25.32 -6.60 -29.69
N THR A 323 24.37 -7.41 -29.20
CA THR A 323 23.18 -7.81 -29.95
C THR A 323 21.86 -7.50 -29.24
N VAL A 324 21.84 -7.44 -27.91
CA VAL A 324 20.66 -7.15 -27.08
C VAL A 324 20.66 -5.66 -26.70
N LYS A 325 19.55 -4.97 -26.98
CA LYS A 325 19.33 -3.56 -26.64
C LYS A 325 18.36 -3.41 -25.47
N VAL A 326 18.42 -2.25 -24.82
CA VAL A 326 17.43 -1.88 -23.79
C VAL A 326 16.02 -1.93 -24.38
N GLY A 327 15.14 -2.72 -23.78
CA GLY A 327 13.77 -2.97 -24.25
C GLY A 327 13.57 -4.31 -24.96
N ASP A 328 14.65 -5.01 -25.33
CA ASP A 328 14.56 -6.33 -25.94
C ASP A 328 14.15 -7.39 -24.90
N THR A 329 13.32 -8.34 -25.34
CA THR A 329 12.90 -9.48 -24.52
C THR A 329 13.70 -10.72 -24.91
N VAL A 330 14.42 -11.28 -23.94
CA VAL A 330 15.19 -12.51 -24.11
C VAL A 330 14.49 -13.64 -23.34
N THR A 331 14.20 -14.76 -24.01
CA THR A 331 13.48 -15.89 -23.44
C THR A 331 14.39 -17.11 -23.30
N ALA A 332 14.51 -17.65 -22.09
CA ALA A 332 15.24 -18.88 -21.82
C ALA A 332 14.53 -20.10 -22.41
N LYS A 333 15.30 -20.99 -23.04
CA LYS A 333 14.77 -22.27 -23.58
C LYS A 333 14.69 -23.36 -22.50
N GLU A 334 15.30 -23.11 -21.35
CA GLU A 334 15.41 -24.03 -20.22
C GLU A 334 15.22 -23.28 -18.91
N GLU A 335 15.03 -24.04 -17.83
CA GLU A 335 14.89 -23.48 -16.49
C GLU A 335 16.25 -22.97 -15.98
N LEU A 336 16.25 -21.74 -15.44
CA LEU A 336 17.46 -21.10 -14.93
C LEU A 336 17.42 -21.09 -13.39
N HIS A 337 18.46 -21.66 -12.77
CA HIS A 337 18.58 -21.70 -11.32
C HIS A 337 19.51 -20.60 -10.81
N PHE A 338 18.93 -19.61 -10.12
CA PHE A 338 19.66 -18.53 -9.48
C PHE A 338 20.08 -18.95 -8.06
N LYS A 339 21.34 -18.68 -7.72
CA LYS A 339 21.84 -18.96 -6.36
C LYS A 339 21.68 -17.71 -5.50
N LEU A 340 20.81 -17.77 -4.50
CA LEU A 340 20.65 -16.67 -3.54
C LEU A 340 21.93 -16.49 -2.70
N GLU A 341 22.28 -15.24 -2.43
CA GLU A 341 23.44 -14.93 -1.59
C GLU A 341 23.14 -15.23 -0.11
N THR A 342 24.14 -15.75 0.59
CA THR A 342 24.05 -16.13 2.00
C THR A 342 25.26 -15.64 2.77
N LEU A 343 25.06 -15.29 4.04
CA LEU A 343 26.12 -14.97 4.98
C LEU A 343 26.29 -16.08 6.01
N HIS A 344 27.55 -16.37 6.35
CA HIS A 344 27.91 -17.34 7.37
C HIS A 344 28.51 -16.60 8.56
N THR A 345 27.96 -16.81 9.76
CA THR A 345 28.42 -16.16 10.99
C THR A 345 29.32 -17.09 11.80
N ASN A 346 30.17 -16.52 12.65
CA ASN A 346 31.15 -17.27 13.45
C ASN A 346 30.53 -18.26 14.44
N ASP A 347 29.23 -18.11 14.76
CA ASP A 347 28.45 -19.05 15.56
C ASP A 347 27.89 -20.23 14.75
N GLY A 348 28.31 -20.39 13.50
CA GLY A 348 27.95 -21.50 12.62
C GLY A 348 26.59 -21.36 11.93
N LYS A 349 25.92 -20.22 12.07
CA LYS A 349 24.64 -19.95 11.41
C LYS A 349 24.81 -19.46 9.98
N THR A 350 23.83 -19.77 9.15
CA THR A 350 23.75 -19.32 7.76
C THR A 350 22.50 -18.50 7.55
N TRP A 351 22.61 -17.36 6.90
CA TRP A 351 21.53 -16.40 6.74
C TRP A 351 21.33 -16.04 5.27
N LEU A 352 20.08 -15.93 4.82
CA LEU A 352 19.76 -15.37 3.50
C LEU A 352 19.94 -13.86 3.49
N CYS A 353 20.38 -13.29 2.38
CA CYS A 353 20.49 -11.84 2.23
C CYS A 353 19.24 -11.22 1.61
N ALA A 354 18.81 -10.08 2.12
CA ALA A 354 17.83 -9.20 1.48
C ALA A 354 18.29 -7.75 1.62
N VAL A 355 18.02 -6.92 0.62
CA VAL A 355 18.25 -5.48 0.71
C VAL A 355 16.99 -4.68 0.47
N THR A 356 16.90 -3.55 1.15
CA THR A 356 15.73 -2.67 1.21
C THR A 356 15.62 -1.75 0.01
N SER A 357 16.74 -1.48 -0.68
CA SER A 357 16.83 -0.54 -1.79
C SER A 357 17.94 -0.91 -2.78
N GLU A 358 17.89 -0.32 -3.98
CA GLU A 358 18.97 -0.45 -4.97
C GLU A 358 20.26 0.23 -4.48
N ASN A 359 20.15 1.29 -3.67
CA ASN A 359 21.30 1.93 -3.02
C ASN A 359 22.03 0.94 -2.09
N GLU A 360 21.31 0.17 -1.28
CA GLU A 360 21.90 -0.91 -0.48
C GLU A 360 22.51 -2.02 -1.35
N MET A 361 21.90 -2.35 -2.49
CA MET A 361 22.47 -3.31 -3.44
C MET A 361 23.79 -2.82 -4.05
N ASN A 362 23.88 -1.53 -4.38
CA ASN A 362 25.06 -0.93 -5.00
C ASN A 362 26.28 -0.91 -4.06
N LYS A 363 26.08 -0.92 -2.73
CA LYS A 363 27.18 -1.05 -1.76
C LYS A 363 27.99 -2.35 -1.95
N CYS A 364 27.36 -3.42 -2.43
CA CYS A 364 28.05 -4.69 -2.74
C CYS A 364 28.78 -4.66 -4.09
N ARG A 365 28.21 -3.98 -5.10
CA ARG A 365 28.63 -4.09 -6.50
C ARG A 365 30.06 -3.61 -6.76
N ASN A 366 30.61 -2.78 -5.87
CA ASN A 366 32.00 -2.35 -5.94
C ASN A 366 33.02 -3.46 -5.63
N GLU A 367 32.59 -4.54 -4.95
CA GLU A 367 33.46 -5.66 -4.55
C GLU A 367 33.05 -6.99 -5.20
N HIS A 368 31.75 -7.19 -5.46
CA HIS A 368 31.20 -8.39 -6.10
C HIS A 368 30.03 -8.05 -7.04
N PRO A 369 30.11 -8.37 -8.35
CA PRO A 369 29.01 -8.12 -9.29
C PRO A 369 27.87 -9.13 -9.07
N LEU A 370 27.01 -8.84 -8.09
CA LEU A 370 25.79 -9.62 -7.83
C LEU A 370 24.61 -9.07 -8.65
N SER A 371 23.81 -10.00 -9.18
CA SER A 371 22.47 -9.73 -9.69
C SER A 371 21.48 -9.62 -8.52
N SER A 372 20.28 -9.12 -8.78
CA SER A 372 19.21 -9.07 -7.77
C SER A 372 17.89 -9.52 -8.37
N ILE A 373 17.09 -10.24 -7.58
CA ILE A 373 15.70 -10.55 -7.88
C ILE A 373 14.83 -9.64 -6.99
N CYS A 374 13.90 -8.89 -7.58
CA CYS A 374 12.91 -8.16 -6.82
C CYS A 374 11.72 -9.08 -6.51
N THR A 375 11.31 -9.16 -5.24
CA THR A 375 10.19 -10.00 -4.82
C THR A 375 9.45 -9.38 -3.63
N ASP A 376 8.17 -9.69 -3.48
CA ASP A 376 7.35 -9.21 -2.36
C ASP A 376 7.92 -9.70 -1.02
N ILE A 377 7.94 -8.81 -0.02
CA ILE A 377 8.41 -9.11 1.34
C ILE A 377 7.65 -10.32 1.91
N TYR A 378 6.34 -10.38 1.68
CA TYR A 378 5.49 -11.49 2.14
C TYR A 378 5.99 -12.84 1.60
N GLU A 379 6.17 -12.95 0.28
CA GLU A 379 6.56 -14.21 -0.36
C GLU A 379 7.99 -14.60 0.03
N PHE A 380 8.90 -13.63 0.13
CA PHE A 380 10.27 -13.91 0.57
C PHE A 380 10.34 -14.38 2.02
N LEU A 381 9.69 -13.68 2.96
CA LEU A 381 9.68 -14.07 4.36
C LEU A 381 8.96 -15.41 4.57
N LYS A 382 7.89 -15.68 3.79
CA LYS A 382 7.23 -16.98 3.76
C LYS A 382 8.17 -18.09 3.32
N PHE A 383 8.94 -17.87 2.25
CA PHE A 383 10.00 -18.81 1.83
C PHE A 383 11.04 -19.03 2.94
N CYS A 384 11.49 -17.96 3.60
CA CYS A 384 12.49 -18.03 4.67
C CYS A 384 12.04 -18.87 5.88
N ARG A 385 10.73 -18.96 6.16
CA ARG A 385 10.21 -19.83 7.23
C ARG A 385 10.51 -21.31 6.98
N THR A 386 10.56 -21.73 5.72
CA THR A 386 10.80 -23.12 5.31
C THR A 386 12.22 -23.37 4.77
N ALA A 387 12.98 -22.31 4.53
CA ALA A 387 14.36 -22.39 4.06
C ALA A 387 15.26 -23.09 5.10
N LYS A 388 16.40 -23.64 4.66
CA LYS A 388 17.33 -24.34 5.56
C LYS A 388 18.14 -23.37 6.43
N GLU A 389 18.28 -22.12 5.98
CA GLU A 389 18.98 -21.03 6.62
C GLU A 389 18.29 -20.58 7.93
N ASP A 390 19.03 -19.96 8.84
CA ASP A 390 18.57 -19.57 10.19
C ASP A 390 17.66 -18.33 10.20
N GLY A 391 17.63 -17.59 9.10
CA GLY A 391 16.82 -16.39 8.93
C GLY A 391 17.34 -15.53 7.78
N VAL A 392 17.11 -14.22 7.91
CA VAL A 392 17.49 -13.20 6.92
C VAL A 392 18.40 -12.16 7.56
N VAL A 393 19.44 -11.74 6.85
CA VAL A 393 20.12 -10.47 7.10
C VAL A 393 19.58 -9.45 6.12
N ILE A 394 18.93 -8.42 6.65
CA ILE A 394 18.48 -7.25 5.92
C ILE A 394 19.65 -6.25 5.86
N ASN A 395 19.93 -5.71 4.68
CA ASN A 395 20.99 -4.71 4.41
C ASN A 395 22.39 -5.15 4.87
N PRO A 396 22.90 -6.31 4.42
CA PRO A 396 24.17 -6.85 4.89
C PRO A 396 25.39 -5.96 4.65
N TRP A 397 25.33 -5.03 3.67
CA TRP A 397 26.43 -4.13 3.31
C TRP A 397 26.27 -2.70 3.86
N GLY A 398 25.17 -2.43 4.57
CA GLY A 398 24.90 -1.16 5.24
C GLY A 398 24.68 -1.37 6.73
N GLU A 399 23.69 -0.66 7.28
CA GLU A 399 23.23 -0.93 8.64
C GLU A 399 22.39 -2.21 8.66
N TYR A 400 23.06 -3.34 8.94
CA TYR A 400 22.42 -4.65 8.83
C TYR A 400 21.46 -4.95 10.00
N PHE A 401 20.41 -5.71 9.75
CA PHE A 401 19.53 -6.27 10.79
C PHE A 401 19.31 -7.76 10.58
N THR A 402 19.51 -8.55 11.63
CA THR A 402 19.28 -10.01 11.60
C THR A 402 17.85 -10.31 12.02
N LEU A 403 17.09 -10.92 11.12
CA LEU A 403 15.72 -11.36 11.34
C LEU A 403 15.70 -12.89 11.41
N SER A 404 15.61 -13.43 12.63
CA SER A 404 15.54 -14.88 12.87
C SER A 404 14.21 -15.47 12.39
N LYS A 405 14.15 -16.79 12.19
CA LYS A 405 12.87 -17.49 11.91
C LYS A 405 11.78 -17.22 12.93
N ASP A 406 12.12 -17.10 14.21
CA ASP A 406 11.15 -16.77 15.26
C ASP A 406 10.62 -15.33 15.12
N ALA A 407 11.49 -14.38 14.78
CA ALA A 407 11.07 -13.01 14.51
C ALA A 407 10.21 -12.90 13.25
N ILE A 408 10.54 -13.66 12.20
CA ILE A 408 9.69 -13.80 11.00
C ILE A 408 8.33 -14.36 11.40
N LYS A 409 8.29 -15.42 12.22
CA LYS A 409 7.05 -16.00 12.71
C LYS A 409 6.20 -14.97 13.46
N LEU A 410 6.79 -14.15 14.34
CA LEU A 410 6.09 -13.08 15.05
C LEU A 410 5.45 -12.05 14.09
N ILE A 411 6.11 -11.69 12.99
CA ILE A 411 5.55 -10.79 11.97
C ILE A 411 4.26 -11.36 11.37
N PHE A 412 4.24 -12.67 11.05
CA PHE A 412 3.03 -13.34 10.54
C PHE A 412 1.97 -13.58 11.62
N ASP A 413 2.39 -13.86 12.85
CA ASP A 413 1.49 -14.18 13.95
C ASP A 413 0.74 -12.93 14.46
N PHE A 414 1.29 -11.73 14.27
CA PHE A 414 0.67 -10.48 14.71
C PHE A 414 -0.71 -10.22 14.09
N ASP A 415 -0.91 -10.65 12.84
CA ASP A 415 -2.18 -10.46 12.13
C ASP A 415 -3.20 -11.56 12.42
N LYS A 416 -2.82 -12.58 13.19
CA LYS A 416 -3.71 -13.67 13.53
C LYS A 416 -4.74 -13.20 14.55
N PRO A 417 -6.03 -13.50 14.35
CA PRO A 417 -7.06 -13.17 15.30
C PRO A 417 -6.90 -14.00 16.57
N GLU A 418 -7.52 -13.56 17.66
CA GLU A 418 -7.69 -14.41 18.84
C GLU A 418 -8.56 -15.63 18.50
N ASN A 419 -8.26 -16.76 19.17
CA ASN A 419 -9.11 -17.94 19.16
C ASN A 419 -10.48 -17.63 19.77
N LYS A 420 -11.49 -17.36 18.92
CA LYS A 420 -12.80 -16.89 19.38
C LYS A 420 -13.93 -17.32 18.46
N ILE A 421 -15.09 -17.59 19.05
CA ILE A 421 -16.33 -17.92 18.34
C ILE A 421 -17.24 -16.68 18.33
N TYR A 422 -17.76 -16.34 17.15
CA TYR A 422 -18.70 -15.23 16.91
C TYR A 422 -20.02 -15.78 16.38
N PHE A 423 -21.13 -15.10 16.70
CA PHE A 423 -22.46 -15.44 16.19
C PHE A 423 -23.01 -14.28 15.36
N GLU A 424 -23.21 -14.51 14.06
CA GLU A 424 -23.65 -13.47 13.13
C GLU A 424 -24.89 -13.94 12.38
N VAL A 425 -25.93 -13.09 12.31
CA VAL A 425 -27.10 -13.36 11.48
C VAL A 425 -26.86 -12.77 10.10
N GLY A 426 -26.96 -13.58 9.05
CA GLY A 426 -26.78 -13.08 7.70
C GLY A 426 -26.60 -14.15 6.63
N ASP A 427 -26.25 -13.67 5.44
CA ASP A 427 -25.91 -14.48 4.28
C ASP A 427 -24.41 -14.79 4.28
N ILE A 428 -24.07 -16.07 4.47
CA ILE A 428 -22.68 -16.55 4.51
C ILE A 428 -21.89 -16.18 3.24
N THR A 429 -22.57 -16.00 2.09
CA THR A 429 -21.92 -15.62 0.83
C THR A 429 -21.42 -14.18 0.80
N LYS A 430 -21.83 -13.36 1.78
CA LYS A 430 -21.48 -11.93 1.92
C LYS A 430 -20.42 -11.68 2.99
N LEU A 431 -20.06 -12.68 3.79
CA LEU A 431 -19.08 -12.53 4.87
C LEU A 431 -17.68 -12.32 4.30
N ARG A 432 -16.94 -11.39 4.91
CA ARG A 432 -15.54 -11.10 4.60
C ARG A 432 -14.63 -11.88 5.55
N VAL A 433 -14.42 -13.14 5.22
CA VAL A 433 -13.56 -14.08 5.95
C VAL A 433 -12.64 -14.79 4.95
N ASP A 434 -11.56 -15.43 5.41
CA ASP A 434 -10.64 -16.18 4.54
C ASP A 434 -11.34 -17.38 3.91
N ALA A 435 -12.16 -18.11 4.68
CA ALA A 435 -12.91 -19.25 4.19
C ALA A 435 -14.36 -19.29 4.69
N ILE A 436 -15.27 -19.71 3.81
CA ILE A 436 -16.62 -20.11 4.21
C ILE A 436 -16.77 -21.62 4.09
N VAL A 437 -17.58 -22.22 4.96
CA VAL A 437 -17.91 -23.64 4.91
C VAL A 437 -19.21 -23.85 4.16
N ASN A 438 -19.18 -24.70 3.16
CA ASN A 438 -20.35 -25.15 2.43
C ASN A 438 -20.85 -26.48 3.01
N ALA A 439 -22.11 -26.50 3.49
CA ALA A 439 -22.81 -27.73 3.83
C ALA A 439 -23.28 -28.42 2.54
N ALA A 440 -22.37 -29.17 1.93
CA ALA A 440 -22.51 -29.79 0.62
C ALA A 440 -23.16 -31.17 0.68
N ASN A 441 -23.54 -31.69 -0.49
CA ASN A 441 -23.88 -33.10 -0.67
C ASN A 441 -22.67 -33.89 -1.22
N ARG A 442 -22.75 -35.23 -1.23
CA ARG A 442 -21.65 -36.12 -1.62
C ARG A 442 -21.05 -35.86 -3.00
N THR A 443 -21.80 -35.27 -3.92
CA THR A 443 -21.28 -34.99 -5.28
C THR A 443 -20.37 -33.77 -5.31
N LEU A 444 -20.52 -32.81 -4.38
CA LEU A 444 -19.93 -31.47 -4.41
C LEU A 444 -20.34 -30.62 -5.63
N LEU A 445 -21.27 -31.07 -6.47
CA LEU A 445 -21.65 -30.40 -7.72
C LEU A 445 -22.81 -29.41 -7.56
N GLY A 446 -22.95 -28.85 -6.36
CA GLY A 446 -24.05 -27.96 -5.97
C GLY A 446 -25.35 -28.69 -5.60
N GLY A 447 -26.35 -27.90 -5.20
CA GLY A 447 -27.59 -28.39 -4.61
C GLY A 447 -28.53 -27.26 -4.22
N GLY A 448 -29.39 -27.52 -3.24
CA GLY A 448 -30.32 -26.53 -2.65
C GLY A 448 -29.72 -25.80 -1.44
N GLY A 449 -30.54 -24.96 -0.79
CA GLY A 449 -30.16 -24.30 0.46
C GLY A 449 -28.87 -23.46 0.36
N VAL A 450 -28.02 -23.57 1.37
CA VAL A 450 -26.74 -22.85 1.46
C VAL A 450 -25.76 -23.26 0.33
N ASP A 451 -25.74 -24.53 -0.06
CA ASP A 451 -24.90 -25.06 -1.14
C ASP A 451 -25.25 -24.38 -2.47
N GLY A 452 -26.55 -24.31 -2.79
CA GLY A 452 -27.02 -23.58 -3.96
C GLY A 452 -26.73 -22.08 -3.92
N ALA A 453 -26.82 -21.46 -2.74
CA ALA A 453 -26.51 -20.03 -2.56
C ALA A 453 -25.01 -19.75 -2.82
N ILE A 454 -24.13 -20.57 -2.26
CA ILE A 454 -22.67 -20.48 -2.45
C ILE A 454 -22.31 -20.67 -3.92
N HIS A 455 -22.83 -21.71 -4.58
CA HIS A 455 -22.55 -21.94 -6.01
C HIS A 455 -23.03 -20.79 -6.91
N ARG A 456 -24.21 -20.20 -6.64
CA ARG A 456 -24.69 -19.04 -7.41
C ARG A 456 -23.81 -17.81 -7.19
N ALA A 457 -23.39 -17.56 -5.95
CA ALA A 457 -22.59 -16.39 -5.61
C ALA A 457 -21.14 -16.51 -6.11
N ALA A 458 -20.51 -17.68 -6.00
CA ALA A 458 -19.16 -17.95 -6.46
C ALA A 458 -19.03 -17.96 -8.00
N GLY A 459 -20.11 -18.31 -8.70
CA GLY A 459 -20.14 -18.42 -10.16
C GLY A 459 -19.65 -19.78 -10.69
N PRO A 460 -19.60 -19.95 -12.02
CA PRO A 460 -19.40 -21.26 -12.66
C PRO A 460 -18.03 -21.90 -12.37
N GLY A 461 -17.00 -21.09 -12.09
CA GLY A 461 -15.66 -21.59 -11.79
C GLY A 461 -15.62 -22.56 -10.60
N LEU A 462 -16.43 -22.32 -9.56
CA LEU A 462 -16.52 -23.20 -8.40
C LEU A 462 -16.96 -24.61 -8.79
N LEU A 463 -17.97 -24.71 -9.66
CA LEU A 463 -18.46 -26.01 -10.13
C LEU A 463 -17.41 -26.75 -10.96
N GLU A 464 -16.63 -26.03 -11.77
CA GLU A 464 -15.55 -26.61 -12.58
C GLU A 464 -14.43 -27.21 -11.73
N GLU A 465 -14.04 -26.55 -10.63
CA GLU A 465 -13.07 -27.09 -9.69
C GLU A 465 -13.64 -28.24 -8.86
N CYS A 466 -14.88 -28.14 -8.38
CA CYS A 466 -15.54 -29.23 -7.65
C CYS A 466 -15.57 -30.55 -8.45
N ARG A 467 -15.74 -30.49 -9.78
CA ARG A 467 -15.69 -31.68 -10.66
C ARG A 467 -14.36 -32.43 -10.57
N LYS A 468 -13.26 -31.74 -10.27
CA LYS A 468 -11.92 -32.34 -10.14
C LYS A 468 -11.73 -33.03 -8.78
N LEU A 469 -12.60 -32.77 -7.81
CA LEU A 469 -12.49 -33.31 -6.45
C LEU A 469 -13.04 -34.73 -6.30
N ASN A 470 -13.80 -35.26 -7.27
CA ASN A 470 -14.41 -36.60 -7.23
C ASN A 470 -15.31 -36.85 -6.00
N GLY A 471 -16.16 -35.89 -5.65
CA GLY A 471 -17.10 -36.00 -4.52
C GLY A 471 -16.45 -35.95 -3.14
N CYS A 472 -17.22 -36.23 -2.07
CA CYS A 472 -16.72 -36.22 -0.68
C CYS A 472 -17.58 -37.13 0.21
N GLY A 473 -16.94 -37.86 1.14
CA GLY A 473 -17.63 -38.70 2.11
C GLY A 473 -18.35 -37.90 3.20
N THR A 474 -19.36 -38.51 3.83
CA THR A 474 -20.07 -37.89 4.96
C THR A 474 -19.13 -37.73 6.16
N GLY A 475 -19.04 -36.52 6.71
CA GLY A 475 -18.08 -36.15 7.77
C GLY A 475 -16.72 -35.67 7.25
N GLU A 476 -16.42 -35.84 5.97
CA GLU A 476 -15.17 -35.38 5.36
C GLU A 476 -15.29 -33.93 4.85
N ALA A 477 -14.16 -33.31 4.53
CA ALA A 477 -14.10 -31.96 3.95
C ALA A 477 -13.07 -31.85 2.81
N LYS A 478 -13.35 -31.00 1.82
CA LYS A 478 -12.45 -30.64 0.72
C LYS A 478 -12.49 -29.13 0.47
N ILE A 479 -11.43 -28.56 -0.10
CA ILE A 479 -11.29 -27.11 -0.29
C ILE A 479 -11.16 -26.76 -1.77
N THR A 480 -11.68 -25.59 -2.12
CA THR A 480 -11.62 -24.95 -3.45
C THR A 480 -11.35 -23.45 -3.30
N GLY A 481 -11.10 -22.76 -4.41
CA GLY A 481 -11.07 -21.30 -4.44
C GLY A 481 -12.46 -20.67 -4.21
N GLY A 482 -12.49 -19.42 -3.73
CA GLY A 482 -13.73 -18.67 -3.49
C GLY A 482 -14.36 -18.01 -4.72
N TYR A 483 -13.60 -17.88 -5.81
CA TYR A 483 -14.04 -17.27 -7.07
C TYR A 483 -14.62 -15.86 -6.89
N ARG A 484 -15.91 -15.67 -7.18
CA ARG A 484 -16.58 -14.35 -7.07
C ARG A 484 -17.00 -14.01 -5.63
N LEU A 485 -16.80 -14.90 -4.67
CA LEU A 485 -17.07 -14.62 -3.26
C LEU A 485 -16.06 -13.62 -2.69
N SER A 486 -16.45 -12.95 -1.61
CA SER A 486 -15.50 -12.16 -0.82
C SER A 486 -14.50 -13.03 -0.05
N ALA A 487 -14.87 -14.29 0.23
CA ALA A 487 -13.97 -15.26 0.84
C ALA A 487 -12.97 -15.83 -0.17
N LYS A 488 -11.75 -16.08 0.28
CA LYS A 488 -10.65 -16.61 -0.56
C LYS A 488 -10.86 -18.09 -0.90
N TYR A 489 -11.47 -18.84 0.03
CA TYR A 489 -11.68 -20.28 -0.09
C TYR A 489 -13.10 -20.70 0.25
N VAL A 490 -13.53 -21.83 -0.31
CA VAL A 490 -14.72 -22.57 0.14
C VAL A 490 -14.29 -23.95 0.63
N ILE A 491 -14.63 -24.27 1.87
CA ILE A 491 -14.43 -25.60 2.45
C ILE A 491 -15.77 -26.35 2.35
N HIS A 492 -15.84 -27.34 1.48
CA HIS A 492 -17.02 -28.19 1.30
C HIS A 492 -16.97 -29.36 2.25
N THR A 493 -17.97 -29.50 3.11
CA THR A 493 -18.12 -30.67 3.98
C THR A 493 -19.51 -31.28 3.83
N VAL A 494 -19.59 -32.61 3.94
CA VAL A 494 -20.83 -33.34 3.72
C VAL A 494 -21.43 -33.75 5.07
N GLY A 495 -22.46 -33.03 5.48
CA GLY A 495 -23.20 -33.32 6.71
C GLY A 495 -23.98 -34.65 6.66
N PRO A 496 -24.27 -35.28 7.81
CA PRO A 496 -25.12 -36.46 7.88
C PRO A 496 -26.60 -36.11 7.64
N VAL A 497 -27.34 -37.02 7.02
CA VAL A 497 -28.82 -37.01 7.03
C VAL A 497 -29.26 -37.57 8.39
N TYR A 498 -29.99 -36.79 9.18
CA TYR A 498 -30.31 -37.13 10.55
C TYR A 498 -31.21 -38.37 10.65
N ARG A 499 -30.84 -39.27 11.57
CA ARG A 499 -31.63 -40.43 11.97
C ARG A 499 -31.61 -40.53 13.49
N ALA A 500 -32.78 -40.38 14.11
CA ALA A 500 -32.90 -40.41 15.56
C ALA A 500 -32.33 -41.73 16.13
N GLY A 501 -31.48 -41.63 17.14
CA GLY A 501 -30.82 -42.77 17.79
C GLY A 501 -29.60 -43.35 17.07
N ASP A 502 -29.22 -42.84 15.89
CA ASP A 502 -27.99 -43.27 15.21
C ASP A 502 -26.77 -42.47 15.71
N ALA A 503 -25.95 -43.11 16.54
CA ALA A 503 -24.73 -42.50 17.06
C ALA A 503 -23.78 -41.98 15.97
N LYS A 504 -23.82 -42.57 14.75
CA LYS A 504 -22.97 -42.12 13.63
C LYS A 504 -23.33 -40.72 13.16
N CYS A 505 -24.60 -40.31 13.28
CA CYS A 505 -25.01 -38.94 12.92
C CYS A 505 -24.30 -37.90 13.78
N ARG A 506 -24.03 -38.20 15.05
CA ARG A 506 -23.31 -37.31 15.96
C ARG A 506 -21.84 -37.21 15.59
N ASP A 507 -21.19 -38.35 15.38
CA ASP A 507 -19.76 -38.39 15.04
C ASP A 507 -19.49 -37.75 13.67
N GLN A 508 -20.33 -38.01 12.67
CA GLN A 508 -20.20 -37.39 11.34
C GLN A 508 -20.39 -35.88 11.37
N LEU A 509 -21.34 -35.36 12.15
CA LEU A 509 -21.51 -33.91 12.27
C LEU A 509 -20.32 -33.26 12.97
N ARG A 510 -19.79 -33.89 14.04
CA ARG A 510 -18.53 -33.47 14.68
C ARG A 510 -17.40 -33.43 13.65
N ASP A 511 -17.25 -34.49 12.87
CA ASP A 511 -16.17 -34.61 11.89
C ASP A 511 -16.24 -33.53 10.80
N CYS A 512 -17.44 -33.09 10.40
CA CYS A 512 -17.59 -31.95 9.49
C CYS A 512 -16.90 -30.68 10.00
N TYR A 513 -17.15 -30.31 11.26
CA TYR A 513 -16.53 -29.12 11.87
C TYR A 513 -15.03 -29.32 12.06
N PHE A 514 -14.63 -30.46 12.62
CA PHE A 514 -13.23 -30.77 12.91
C PHE A 514 -12.37 -30.80 11.63
N ASN A 515 -12.78 -31.56 10.61
CA ASN A 515 -12.03 -31.69 9.36
C ASN A 515 -11.98 -30.36 8.58
N SER A 516 -13.01 -29.52 8.70
CA SER A 516 -12.99 -28.17 8.11
C SER A 516 -11.95 -27.28 8.80
N LEU A 517 -11.82 -27.34 10.14
CA LEU A 517 -10.82 -26.59 10.89
C LEU A 517 -9.39 -27.13 10.64
N GLU A 518 -9.21 -28.44 10.53
CA GLU A 518 -7.93 -29.03 10.15
C GLU A 518 -7.50 -28.60 8.75
N LEU A 519 -8.44 -28.53 7.80
CA LEU A 519 -8.16 -28.06 6.46
C LEU A 519 -7.85 -26.56 6.45
N ALA A 520 -8.55 -25.76 7.26
CA ALA A 520 -8.22 -24.36 7.46
C ALA A 520 -6.78 -24.19 7.98
N LYS A 521 -6.40 -24.94 9.02
CA LYS A 521 -5.05 -24.96 9.57
C LYS A 521 -3.99 -25.37 8.56
N LYS A 522 -4.25 -26.40 7.76
CA LYS A 522 -3.35 -26.87 6.70
C LYS A 522 -3.10 -25.80 5.63
N HIS A 523 -4.06 -24.91 5.40
CA HIS A 523 -4.01 -23.86 4.40
C HIS A 523 -3.71 -22.45 4.98
N ASP A 524 -3.31 -22.36 6.25
CA ASP A 524 -3.00 -21.10 6.96
C ASP A 524 -4.18 -20.09 6.94
N ILE A 525 -5.40 -20.60 7.13
CA ILE A 525 -6.66 -19.83 7.15
C ILE A 525 -7.00 -19.47 8.59
N HIS A 526 -7.18 -18.17 8.87
CA HIS A 526 -7.35 -17.66 10.23
C HIS A 526 -8.76 -17.13 10.54
N THR A 527 -9.59 -16.91 9.52
CA THR A 527 -11.00 -16.53 9.68
C THR A 527 -11.90 -17.48 8.88
N ILE A 528 -12.79 -18.20 9.58
CA ILE A 528 -13.66 -19.22 8.97
C ILE A 528 -15.11 -19.03 9.40
N ALA A 529 -16.04 -19.10 8.44
CA ALA A 529 -17.48 -19.05 8.74
C ALA A 529 -18.17 -20.40 8.48
N PHE A 530 -18.95 -20.87 9.45
CA PHE A 530 -19.77 -22.08 9.34
C PHE A 530 -21.26 -21.74 9.28
N PRO A 531 -22.05 -22.39 8.41
CA PRO A 531 -23.50 -22.43 8.55
C PRO A 531 -23.89 -23.44 9.64
N ALA A 532 -25.17 -23.49 9.99
CA ALA A 532 -25.73 -24.58 10.79
C ALA A 532 -25.81 -25.86 9.92
N ILE A 533 -24.79 -26.72 9.98
CA ILE A 533 -24.66 -27.90 9.12
C ILE A 533 -25.77 -28.91 9.45
N SER A 534 -26.38 -29.48 8.41
CA SER A 534 -27.46 -30.49 8.47
C SER A 534 -28.80 -30.07 9.10
N THR A 535 -28.98 -28.85 9.60
CA THR A 535 -30.22 -28.42 10.27
C THR A 535 -31.37 -28.05 9.32
N GLY A 536 -31.09 -27.91 8.03
CA GLY A 536 -32.08 -27.68 6.98
C GLY A 536 -32.66 -28.98 6.43
N VAL A 537 -32.43 -29.24 5.14
CA VAL A 537 -32.98 -30.41 4.41
C VAL A 537 -32.61 -31.75 5.04
N TYR A 538 -31.48 -31.83 5.75
CA TYR A 538 -31.02 -33.06 6.41
C TYR A 538 -31.61 -33.29 7.80
N GLY A 539 -32.43 -32.35 8.31
CA GLY A 539 -33.33 -32.55 9.44
C GLY A 539 -32.67 -32.73 10.81
N TYR A 540 -31.40 -32.34 10.98
CA TYR A 540 -30.75 -32.43 12.28
C TYR A 540 -31.40 -31.45 13.28
N PRO A 541 -31.78 -31.88 14.49
CA PRO A 541 -32.36 -30.99 15.49
C PRO A 541 -31.42 -29.82 15.79
N LYS A 542 -31.91 -28.59 15.65
CA LYS A 542 -31.10 -27.37 15.75
C LYS A 542 -30.32 -27.28 17.08
N GLN A 543 -30.94 -27.62 18.21
CA GLN A 543 -30.31 -27.58 19.54
C GLN A 543 -29.17 -28.59 19.65
N GLU A 544 -29.41 -29.85 19.29
CA GLU A 544 -28.38 -30.91 19.31
C GLU A 544 -27.22 -30.59 18.38
N ALA A 545 -27.51 -30.09 17.16
CA ALA A 545 -26.49 -29.68 16.21
C ALA A 545 -25.65 -28.51 16.71
N ALA A 546 -26.27 -27.52 17.36
CA ALA A 546 -25.58 -26.36 17.94
C ALA A 546 -24.60 -26.79 19.05
N GLU A 547 -25.03 -27.68 19.94
CA GLU A 547 -24.14 -28.23 20.97
C GLU A 547 -22.95 -28.97 20.38
N ILE A 548 -23.17 -29.83 19.38
CA ILE A 548 -22.08 -30.57 18.72
C ILE A 548 -21.10 -29.60 18.06
N ALA A 549 -21.61 -28.61 17.33
CA ALA A 549 -20.79 -27.57 16.69
C ALA A 549 -19.93 -26.84 17.72
N LEU A 550 -20.53 -26.31 18.78
CA LEU A 550 -19.81 -25.52 19.80
C LEU A 550 -18.80 -26.36 20.59
N LYS A 551 -19.15 -27.58 21.00
CA LYS A 551 -18.22 -28.49 21.69
C LYS A 551 -17.02 -28.82 20.79
N THR A 552 -17.26 -29.07 19.50
CA THR A 552 -16.21 -29.42 18.55
C THR A 552 -15.29 -28.23 18.26
N VAL A 553 -15.86 -27.08 17.89
CA VAL A 553 -15.10 -25.87 17.59
C VAL A 553 -14.32 -25.40 18.82
N SER A 554 -14.96 -25.34 19.99
CA SER A 554 -14.29 -24.95 21.22
C SER A 554 -13.17 -25.93 21.58
N GLY A 555 -13.41 -27.24 21.49
CA GLY A 555 -12.37 -28.25 21.74
C GLY A 555 -11.17 -28.11 20.80
N TRP A 556 -11.43 -27.83 19.52
CA TRP A 556 -10.37 -27.59 18.55
C TRP A 556 -9.57 -26.33 18.86
N LEU A 557 -10.22 -25.21 19.20
CA LEU A 557 -9.56 -23.96 19.59
C LEU A 557 -8.69 -24.14 20.85
N HIS A 558 -9.17 -24.86 21.86
CA HIS A 558 -8.39 -25.17 23.07
C HIS A 558 -7.20 -26.09 22.77
N GLY A 559 -7.34 -27.02 21.82
CA GLY A 559 -6.24 -27.87 21.35
C GLY A 559 -5.20 -27.15 20.48
N ASN A 560 -5.48 -25.91 20.07
CA ASN A 560 -4.65 -25.11 19.17
C ASN A 560 -4.48 -23.66 19.68
N PRO A 561 -3.96 -23.45 20.91
CA PRO A 561 -3.98 -22.15 21.57
C PRO A 561 -3.23 -21.05 20.79
N ASP A 562 -2.14 -21.40 20.10
CA ASP A 562 -1.28 -20.45 19.39
C ASP A 562 -1.63 -20.30 17.89
N TYR A 563 -2.71 -20.93 17.42
CA TYR A 563 -3.03 -20.88 15.99
C TYR A 563 -3.72 -19.58 15.58
N GLY A 564 -4.53 -18.99 16.44
CA GLY A 564 -5.27 -17.76 16.17
C GLY A 564 -6.36 -17.92 15.11
N MET A 565 -7.55 -18.36 15.51
CA MET A 565 -8.69 -18.65 14.64
C MET A 565 -9.95 -17.94 15.12
N ALA A 566 -10.47 -17.05 14.27
CA ALA A 566 -11.81 -16.49 14.44
C ALA A 566 -12.82 -17.36 13.70
N VAL A 567 -13.75 -17.97 14.45
CA VAL A 567 -14.81 -18.81 13.91
C VAL A 567 -16.14 -18.08 13.96
N VAL A 568 -16.76 -17.84 12.80
CA VAL A 568 -18.10 -17.23 12.71
C VAL A 568 -19.14 -18.33 12.53
N MET A 569 -20.06 -18.46 13.47
CA MET A 569 -21.27 -19.26 13.32
C MET A 569 -22.34 -18.40 12.62
N CYS A 570 -22.41 -18.53 11.30
CA CYS A 570 -23.34 -17.80 10.44
C CYS A 570 -24.75 -18.40 10.58
N CYS A 571 -25.62 -17.64 11.23
CA CYS A 571 -27.01 -17.96 11.48
C CYS A 571 -27.87 -17.40 10.35
N TYR A 572 -28.75 -18.23 9.78
CA TYR A 572 -29.68 -17.76 8.74
C TYR A 572 -30.70 -16.76 9.28
N ASP A 573 -31.10 -16.95 10.54
CA ASP A 573 -32.10 -16.14 11.25
C ASP A 573 -31.70 -15.91 12.72
N GLU A 574 -32.45 -15.04 13.39
CA GLU A 574 -32.28 -14.75 14.83
C GLU A 574 -32.65 -15.93 15.72
N GLU A 575 -33.48 -16.86 15.25
CA GLU A 575 -33.84 -18.06 16.02
C GLU A 575 -32.61 -18.97 16.20
N MET A 576 -31.88 -19.24 15.12
CA MET A 576 -30.67 -20.05 15.18
C MET A 576 -29.58 -19.39 16.04
N LYS A 577 -29.47 -18.05 15.99
CA LYS A 577 -28.55 -17.32 16.87
C LYS A 577 -28.90 -17.49 18.35
N LYS A 578 -30.18 -17.41 18.72
CA LYS A 578 -30.64 -17.67 20.09
C LYS A 578 -30.35 -19.09 20.55
N ILE A 579 -30.50 -20.07 19.66
CA ILE A 579 -30.16 -21.48 19.94
C ILE A 579 -28.68 -21.62 20.27
N TYR A 580 -27.79 -21.04 19.46
CA TYR A 580 -26.37 -21.03 19.77
C TYR A 580 -26.05 -20.34 21.09
N GLN A 581 -26.66 -19.19 21.36
CA GLN A 581 -26.42 -18.46 22.60
C GLN A 581 -26.87 -19.26 23.83
N SER A 582 -28.03 -19.90 23.75
CA SER A 582 -28.55 -20.77 24.82
C SER A 582 -27.62 -21.97 25.07
N ALA A 583 -27.11 -22.59 24.00
CA ALA A 583 -26.16 -23.69 24.11
C ALA A 583 -24.81 -23.25 24.75
N VAL A 584 -24.36 -22.02 24.53
CA VAL A 584 -23.18 -21.46 25.23
C VAL A 584 -23.45 -21.32 26.74
N ASP A 585 -24.63 -20.82 27.11
CA ASP A 585 -25.00 -20.63 28.51
C ASP A 585 -25.07 -21.98 29.26
N GLU A 586 -25.67 -22.99 28.64
CA GLU A 586 -25.74 -24.35 29.16
C GLU A 586 -24.35 -24.99 29.33
N LEU A 587 -23.47 -24.82 28.33
CA LEU A 587 -22.08 -25.30 28.39
C LEU A 587 -21.25 -24.61 29.47
N SER A 588 -21.52 -23.35 29.73
CA SER A 588 -20.84 -22.55 30.75
C SER A 588 -21.33 -22.93 32.15
N ALA A 589 -22.65 -23.04 32.34
CA ALA A 589 -23.26 -23.48 33.61
C ALA A 589 -22.87 -24.92 34.00
N GLY A 590 -22.53 -25.78 33.02
CA GLY A 590 -22.02 -27.13 33.26
C GLY A 590 -20.56 -27.17 33.75
N LYS A 591 -19.77 -26.11 33.57
CA LYS A 591 -18.39 -26.01 34.06
C LYS A 591 -18.30 -25.58 35.53
N ASP A 592 -19.26 -24.79 36.02
CA ASP A 592 -19.30 -24.35 37.43
C ASP A 592 -19.81 -25.43 38.42
N LYS A 593 -20.25 -26.58 37.90
CA LYS A 593 -20.78 -27.72 38.68
C LYS A 593 -19.84 -28.94 38.73
N LYS A 594 -18.63 -28.85 38.17
CA LYS A 594 -17.58 -29.86 38.23
C LYS A 594 -16.32 -29.25 38.82
#